data_AF-A0A5M3WD14-F1
#
_entry.id   AF-A0A5M3WD14-F1
#
_cell.length_a   1.000
_cell.length_b   1.000
_cell.length_c   1.000
_cell.angle_alpha   90.00
_cell.angle_beta   90.00
_cell.angle_gamma   90.00
#
_symmetry.space_group_name_H-M   'P 1'
#
loop_
_entity.id
_entity.type
_entity.pdbx_description
1 polymer ?
#
loop_
_entity_poly.entity_id
_entity_poly.type
_entity_poly.pdbx_seq_one_letter_code
_entity_poly.pdbx_strand_id
1 'polypeptide(L)' 'MVCDNKADNLYVEAEYATSMLGTYTVADSNGAAWGCGEDRTYISHVDVFKMCTGIRGVTRHCEDSVWIKRR' A
#
# COMPACT_ATOMS: atom_id res chain seq x y z
N MET A 1 -6.51 0.23 -4.33
CA MET A 1 -6.13 1.64 -4.29
C MET A 1 -5.51 1.90 -2.93
N VAL A 2 -4.35 2.57 -2.90
CA VAL A 2 -3.71 3.10 -1.69
C VAL A 2 -3.89 4.61 -1.75
N CYS A 3 -4.23 5.24 -0.63
CA CYS A 3 -4.42 6.68 -0.56
C CYS A 3 -3.69 7.24 0.65
N ASP A 4 -3.11 8.42 0.49
CA ASP A 4 -2.64 9.22 1.62
C ASP A 4 -3.79 10.06 2.20
N ASN A 5 -4.15 9.76 3.45
CA ASN A 5 -5.15 10.54 4.18
C ASN A 5 -4.53 11.58 5.13
N LYS A 6 -3.23 11.84 5.02
CA LYS A 6 -2.51 12.87 5.75
C LYS A 6 -1.82 13.82 4.77
N ALA A 7 -1.54 15.03 5.23
CA ALA A 7 -0.76 16.01 4.48
C ALA A 7 0.61 16.17 5.15
N ASP A 8 1.37 15.07 5.23
CA ASP A 8 2.66 15.00 5.93
C ASP A 8 3.87 14.86 4.99
N ASN A 9 3.65 14.95 3.68
CA ASN A 9 4.65 14.77 2.62
C ASN A 9 5.36 13.41 2.66
N LEU A 10 4.77 12.40 3.30
CA LEU A 10 5.25 11.03 3.23
C LEU A 10 4.60 10.33 2.04
N TYR A 11 5.35 9.46 1.37
CA TYR A 11 4.72 8.54 0.43
C TYR A 11 4.07 7.40 1.20
N VAL A 12 2.96 6.87 0.67
CA VAL A 12 2.27 5.69 1.20
C VAL A 12 2.31 4.57 0.15
N GLU A 13 2.55 3.34 0.58
CA GLU A 13 2.45 2.15 -0.26
C GLU A 13 1.91 0.95 0.54
N ALA A 14 1.32 -0.01 -0.16
CA ALA A 14 0.94 -1.30 0.39
C ALA A 14 1.80 -2.38 -0.25
N GLU A 15 2.44 -3.21 0.58
CA GLU A 15 2.94 -4.51 0.17
C GLU A 15 1.85 -5.55 0.43
N TYR A 16 1.62 -6.44 -0.54
CA TYR A 16 0.64 -7.50 -0.38
C TYR A 16 1.10 -8.79 -1.04
N ALA A 17 0.62 -9.91 -0.50
CA ALA A 17 0.83 -11.23 -1.08
C ALA A 17 -0.51 -11.84 -1.49
N THR A 18 -0.48 -12.59 -2.59
CA THR A 18 -1.62 -13.32 -3.13
C THR A 18 -1.41 -14.82 -2.97
N SER A 19 -2.47 -15.58 -3.22
CA SER A 19 -2.46 -17.04 -3.10
C SER A 19 -1.53 -17.74 -4.10
N MET A 20 -1.01 -16.97 -5.06
CA MET A 20 0.01 -17.42 -6.03
C MET A 20 1.43 -17.20 -5.50
N LEU A 21 1.61 -16.93 -4.21
CA LEU A 21 2.90 -16.70 -3.52
C LEU A 21 3.73 -15.57 -4.13
N GLY A 22 3.09 -14.66 -4.88
CA GLY A 22 3.72 -13.43 -5.37
C GLY A 22 3.56 -12.31 -4.35
N THR A 23 4.65 -11.59 -4.08
CA THR A 23 4.64 -10.32 -3.34
C THR A 23 4.58 -9.16 -4.34
N TYR A 24 3.68 -8.23 -4.10
CA TYR A 24 3.45 -7.07 -4.94
C TYR A 24 3.46 -5.80 -4.08
N THR A 25 3.82 -4.68 -4.70
CA THR A 25 3.78 -3.37 -4.06
C THR A 25 2.90 -2.44 -4.89
N VAL A 26 1.99 -1.74 -4.24
CA VAL A 26 1.18 -0.68 -4.83
C VAL A 26 1.43 0.60 -4.04
N ALA A 27 1.99 1.60 -4.70
CA ALA A 27 2.17 2.93 -4.12
C ALA A 27 0.92 3.79 -4.34
N ASP A 28 0.75 4.82 -3.51
CA ASP A 28 -0.19 5.89 -3.81
C ASP A 28 0.20 6.58 -5.13
N SER A 29 -0.75 6.63 -6.07
CA SER A 29 -0.59 7.27 -7.37
C SER A 29 -0.62 8.81 -7.28
N ASN A 30 -1.10 9.37 -6.17
CA ASN A 30 -1.05 10.81 -5.86
C ASN A 30 0.32 11.25 -5.29
N GLY A 31 1.27 10.32 -5.14
CA GLY A 31 2.59 10.62 -4.59
C GLY A 31 2.55 10.79 -3.07
N ALA A 32 3.05 11.93 -2.59
CA ALA A 32 3.04 12.30 -1.16
C ALA A 32 2.02 13.43 -0.89
N ALA A 33 1.06 13.60 -1.80
CA ALA A 33 0.01 14.61 -1.70
C ALA A 33 -1.24 13.99 -1.08
N TRP A 34 -1.93 14.78 -0.26
CA TRP A 34 -3.18 14.36 0.37
C TRP A 34 -4.24 13.99 -0.66
N GLY A 35 -4.90 12.84 -0.46
CA GLY A 35 -5.98 12.33 -1.28
C GLY A 35 -5.68 10.98 -1.90
N CYS A 36 -6.64 10.49 -2.69
CA CYS A 36 -6.45 9.31 -3.53
C CYS A 36 -6.15 9.77 -4.96
N GLY A 37 -5.10 9.24 -5.57
CA GLY A 37 -4.94 9.35 -7.02
C GLY A 37 -5.89 8.38 -7.71
N GLU A 38 -6.23 8.63 -8.98
CA GLU A 38 -6.96 7.63 -9.77
C GLU A 38 -6.01 6.46 -10.07
N ASP A 39 -6.36 5.24 -9.67
CA ASP A 39 -5.59 4.07 -10.08
C ASP A 39 -6.45 2.82 -10.27
N ARG A 40 -5.94 1.91 -11.10
CA ARG A 40 -6.63 0.71 -11.57
C ARG A 40 -6.79 -0.32 -10.45
N THR A 41 -7.90 -1.04 -10.49
CA THR A 41 -8.15 -2.14 -9.55
C THR A 41 -7.51 -3.43 -10.08
N TYR A 42 -6.49 -3.94 -9.41
CA TYR A 42 -6.00 -5.29 -9.65
C TYR A 42 -6.97 -6.29 -9.02
N ILE A 43 -7.62 -7.11 -9.86
CA ILE A 43 -8.61 -8.12 -9.43
C ILE A 43 -7.89 -9.42 -9.02
N SER A 44 -6.95 -9.33 -8.08
CA SER A 44 -6.33 -10.52 -7.47
C SER A 44 -6.75 -10.63 -6.00
N HIS A 45 -6.95 -11.86 -5.54
CA HIS A 45 -7.22 -12.12 -4.12
C HIS A 45 -5.96 -11.81 -3.31
N VAL A 46 -6.11 -10.96 -2.31
CA VAL A 46 -5.04 -10.62 -1.36
C VAL A 46 -5.25 -11.45 -0.10
N ASP A 47 -4.23 -12.20 0.32
CA ASP A 47 -4.28 -13.00 1.56
C ASP A 47 -3.74 -12.22 2.75
N VAL A 48 -2.71 -11.41 2.52
CA VAL A 48 -2.04 -10.60 3.53
C VAL A 48 -1.53 -9.31 2.90
N PHE A 49 -1.61 -8.22 3.64
CA PHE A 49 -1.01 -6.94 3.25
C PHE A 49 -0.40 -6.24 4.46
N LYS A 50 0.48 -5.28 4.20
CA LYS A 50 0.96 -4.31 5.20
C LYS A 50 1.09 -2.95 4.56
N MET A 51 0.86 -1.91 5.35
CA MET A 51 1.02 -0.52 4.93
C MET A 51 2.42 -0.05 5.27
N CYS A 52 3.03 0.72 4.37
CA CYS A 52 4.33 1.33 4.56
C CYS A 52 4.28 2.81 4.20
N THR A 53 5.00 3.62 4.97
CA THR A 53 5.13 5.06 4.77
C THR A 53 6.59 5.51 4.88
N GLY A 54 6.93 6.66 4.32
CA GLY A 54 8.27 7.24 4.50
C GLY A 54 8.64 8.32 3.50
N ILE A 55 9.94 8.54 3.34
CA ILE A 55 10.53 9.46 2.36
C ILE A 55 11.22 8.61 1.29
N ARG A 56 10.83 8.77 0.02
CA ARG A 56 11.33 7.93 -1.08
C ARG A 56 12.86 7.95 -1.14
N GLY A 57 13.46 6.76 -1.09
CA GLY A 57 14.91 6.59 -1.14
C GLY A 57 15.67 6.93 0.16
N VAL A 58 14.96 7.31 1.23
CA VAL A 58 15.59 7.72 2.51
C VAL A 58 15.10 6.87 3.67
N THR A 59 13.79 6.87 3.92
CA THR A 59 13.19 6.14 5.05
C THR A 59 12.01 5.33 4.58
N ARG A 60 11.84 4.17 5.23
CA ARG A 60 10.71 3.29 5.00
C ARG A 60 10.32 2.65 6.32
N HIS A 61 9.09 2.90 6.74
CA HIS A 61 8.51 2.31 7.93
C HIS A 61 7.27 1.51 7.52
N CYS A 62 7.14 0.27 7.99
CA CYS A 62 6.00 -0.57 7.69
C CYS A 62 5.30 -0.95 8.99
N GLU A 63 3.97 -0.89 8.95
CA GLU A 63 3.13 -1.43 10.01
C GLU A 63 3.12 -2.96 9.99
N ASP A 64 2.53 -3.55 11.04
CA ASP A 64 2.34 -4.99 11.12
C ASP A 64 1.46 -5.51 9.97
N SER A 65 1.74 -6.76 9.57
CA SER A 65 0.99 -7.41 8.50
C SER A 65 -0.42 -7.81 8.94
N VAL A 66 -1.40 -7.52 8.11
CA VAL A 66 -2.82 -7.84 8.31
C VAL A 66 -3.20 -9.01 7.42
N TRP A 67 -3.60 -10.13 8.03
CA TRP A 67 -4.13 -11.30 7.34
C TRP A 67 -5.62 -11.14 7.07
N ILE A 68 -6.02 -11.21 5.80
CA ILE A 68 -7.42 -11.12 5.39
C ILE A 68 -8.05 -12.48 5.63
N LYS A 69 -8.78 -12.62 6.75
CA LYS A 69 -9.58 -13.81 7.03
C LYS A 69 -10.84 -13.78 6.16
N ARG A 70 -11.08 -14.86 5.40
CA ARG A 70 -12.39 -15.07 4.76
C ARG A 70 -13.44 -15.33 5.85
N ARG A 71 -14.54 -14.57 5.82
CA ARG A 71 -15.77 -14.88 6.56
C ARG A 71 -16.61 -15.86 5.78
#